data_AF-R4V3U3-F1
#
_entry.id   AF-R4V3U3-F1
#
_cell.length_a   1.000
_cell.length_b   1.000
_cell.length_c   1.000
_cell.angle_alpha   90.00
_cell.angle_beta   90.00
_cell.angle_gamma   90.00
#
_symmetry.space_group_name_H-M   'P 1'
#
loop_
_entity.id
_entity.type
_entity.pdbx_description
1 polymer ?
#
loop_
_entity_poly.entity_id
_entity_poly.type
_entity_poly.pdbx_seq_one_letter_code
_entity_poly.pdbx_strand_id
1 'polypeptide(L)'
;QKNGYLGQVLDEIRHTHQCGYVNYYFGKYFHDPAGHTDARRARTLGPLWKGMKRVFSDGFISGDAVECSINLQLVGEACFTNPLIVAITEWASANGDEVTPTVFLSIETDELRHMANGYQTVVSIAHDPASAKYLNTDLNNAFWTQQKYFTPVLGMLFEYGS
;
A
#
# COMPACT_ATOMS: atom_id res chain seq x y z
N GLN A 1 5.08 -20.26 8.20
CA GLN A 1 4.47 -19.57 7.04
C GLN A 1 3.04 -19.10 7.30
N LYS A 2 2.03 -19.99 7.50
CA LYS A 2 0.62 -19.57 7.71
C LYS A 2 0.40 -18.52 8.81
N ASN A 3 1.07 -18.66 9.95
CA ASN A 3 0.94 -17.70 11.06
C ASN A 3 1.53 -16.32 10.75
N GLY A 4 2.54 -16.23 9.86
CA GLY A 4 3.12 -14.96 9.42
C GLY A 4 2.12 -14.16 8.58
N TYR A 5 1.46 -14.83 7.61
CA TYR A 5 0.37 -14.21 6.86
C TYR A 5 -0.84 -13.88 7.73
N LEU A 6 -1.17 -14.70 8.73
CA LEU A 6 -2.24 -14.37 9.69
C LEU A 6 -1.92 -13.09 10.46
N GLY A 7 -0.65 -12.86 10.85
CA GLY A 7 -0.21 -11.60 11.43
C GLY A 7 -0.52 -10.42 10.52
N GLN A 8 -0.09 -10.51 9.26
CA GLN A 8 -0.37 -9.48 8.25
C GLN A 8 -1.87 -9.27 8.01
N VAL A 9 -2.70 -10.33 8.02
CA VAL A 9 -4.16 -10.18 7.92
C VAL A 9 -4.74 -9.29 9.03
N LEU A 10 -4.27 -9.43 10.27
CA LEU A 10 -4.76 -8.58 11.37
C LEU A 10 -4.20 -7.16 11.28
N ASP A 11 -2.95 -7.02 10.87
CA ASP A 11 -2.33 -5.72 10.65
C ASP A 11 -3.08 -4.93 9.54
N GLU A 12 -3.48 -5.56 8.43
CA GLU A 12 -4.23 -4.85 7.38
C GLU A 12 -5.66 -4.45 7.81
N ILE A 13 -6.29 -5.19 8.73
CA ILE A 13 -7.54 -4.75 9.37
C ILE A 13 -7.27 -3.50 10.22
N ARG A 14 -6.17 -3.49 10.98
CA ARG A 14 -5.74 -2.33 11.78
C ARG A 14 -5.46 -1.12 10.88
N HIS A 15 -4.69 -1.29 9.81
CA HIS A 15 -4.33 -0.23 8.86
C HIS A 15 -5.55 0.36 8.17
N THR A 16 -6.51 -0.48 7.78
CA THR A 16 -7.80 -0.03 7.21
C THR A 16 -8.56 0.90 8.17
N HIS A 17 -8.58 0.56 9.46
CA HIS A 17 -9.20 1.42 10.48
C HIS A 17 -8.40 2.69 10.74
N GLN A 18 -7.07 2.63 10.74
CA GLN A 18 -6.18 3.78 10.92
C GLN A 18 -6.33 4.81 9.78
N CYS A 19 -6.30 4.38 8.52
CA CYS A 19 -6.54 5.26 7.37
C CYS A 19 -7.97 5.84 7.37
N GLY A 20 -8.94 5.05 7.84
CA GLY A 20 -10.30 5.52 8.10
C GLY A 20 -10.35 6.59 9.20
N TYR A 21 -9.57 6.41 10.26
CA TYR A 21 -9.49 7.34 11.39
C TYR A 21 -8.88 8.69 11.00
N VAL A 22 -7.84 8.71 10.17
CA VAL A 22 -7.25 9.97 9.65
C VAL A 22 -8.31 10.80 8.94
N ASN A 23 -9.05 10.20 7.99
CA ASN A 23 -10.16 10.88 7.30
C ASN A 23 -11.29 11.28 8.25
N TYR A 24 -11.62 10.43 9.23
CA TYR A 24 -12.61 10.75 10.26
C TYR A 24 -12.19 11.98 11.08
N TYR A 25 -10.92 12.08 11.47
CA TYR A 25 -10.38 13.20 12.23
C TYR A 25 -10.46 14.49 11.40
N PHE A 26 -9.94 14.50 10.18
CA PHE A 26 -10.01 15.68 9.31
C PHE A 26 -11.45 16.05 8.96
N GLY A 27 -12.33 15.09 8.71
CA GLY A 27 -13.76 15.36 8.49
C GLY A 27 -14.47 15.99 9.70
N LYS A 28 -13.89 15.95 10.89
CA LYS A 28 -14.46 16.54 12.12
C LYS A 28 -13.80 17.86 12.51
N TYR A 29 -12.51 18.02 12.24
CA TYR A 29 -11.71 19.13 12.80
C TYR A 29 -11.01 20.00 11.75
N PHE A 30 -10.99 19.60 10.48
CA PHE A 30 -10.45 20.42 9.41
C PHE A 30 -11.49 21.41 8.89
N HIS A 31 -11.03 22.49 8.25
CA HIS A 31 -11.90 23.54 7.75
C HIS A 31 -12.77 23.08 6.56
N ASP A 32 -12.32 22.10 5.78
CA ASP A 32 -13.09 21.49 4.69
C ASP A 32 -13.34 19.99 4.93
N PRO A 33 -14.52 19.61 5.43
CA PRO A 33 -14.86 18.21 5.69
C PRO A 33 -15.37 17.46 4.45
N ALA A 34 -15.64 18.15 3.33
CA ALA A 34 -16.11 17.52 2.11
C ALA A 34 -15.01 16.61 1.53
N GLY A 35 -15.38 15.44 0.98
CA GLY A 35 -14.41 14.46 0.52
C GLY A 35 -13.83 13.59 1.65
N HIS A 36 -13.38 14.17 2.77
CA HIS A 36 -12.93 13.36 3.94
C HIS A 36 -14.07 12.52 4.52
N THR A 37 -15.28 13.06 4.54
CA THR A 37 -16.47 12.40 5.12
C THR A 37 -17.12 11.37 4.19
N ASP A 38 -16.83 11.39 2.88
CA ASP A 38 -17.57 10.57 1.91
C ASP A 38 -16.75 10.03 0.73
N ALA A 39 -15.41 10.08 0.78
CA ALA A 39 -14.50 9.56 -0.25
C ALA A 39 -14.85 8.13 -0.71
N ARG A 40 -15.37 7.27 0.17
CA ARG A 40 -15.74 5.88 -0.18
C ARG A 40 -16.78 5.80 -1.31
N ARG A 41 -17.64 6.81 -1.46
CA ARG A 41 -18.54 6.98 -2.62
C ARG A 41 -17.94 7.95 -3.65
N ALA A 42 -17.45 9.10 -3.22
CA ALA A 42 -17.08 10.20 -4.12
C ALA A 42 -15.89 9.84 -5.03
N ARG A 43 -14.94 9.00 -4.55
CA ARG A 43 -13.80 8.50 -5.34
C ARG A 43 -14.21 7.80 -6.64
N THR A 44 -15.43 7.29 -6.71
CA THR A 44 -15.92 6.55 -7.88
C THR A 44 -16.12 7.43 -9.12
N LEU A 45 -16.17 8.75 -8.94
CA LEU A 45 -16.37 9.73 -10.02
C LEU A 45 -15.08 9.98 -10.84
N GLY A 46 -13.91 9.90 -10.21
CA GLY A 46 -12.63 10.30 -10.82
C GLY A 46 -11.86 9.15 -11.50
N PRO A 47 -11.02 9.44 -12.50
CA PRO A 47 -10.24 8.43 -13.21
C PRO A 47 -9.08 7.86 -12.37
N LEU A 48 -8.47 8.66 -11.49
CA LEU A 48 -7.33 8.24 -10.65
C LEU A 48 -7.67 7.03 -9.78
N TRP A 49 -8.92 6.92 -9.33
CA TRP A 49 -9.39 5.79 -8.53
C TRP A 49 -9.34 4.45 -9.27
N LYS A 50 -9.49 4.45 -10.60
CA LYS A 50 -9.42 3.22 -11.40
C LYS A 50 -8.00 2.65 -11.39
N GLY A 51 -6.98 3.50 -11.50
CA GLY A 51 -5.58 3.10 -11.40
C GLY A 51 -5.22 2.58 -10.01
N MET A 52 -5.68 3.26 -8.96
CA MET A 52 -5.45 2.83 -7.57
C MET A 52 -5.98 1.42 -7.32
N LYS A 53 -7.21 1.13 -7.78
CA LYS A 53 -7.78 -0.22 -7.67
C LYS A 53 -6.95 -1.27 -8.42
N ARG A 54 -6.34 -0.93 -9.55
CA ARG A 54 -5.53 -1.90 -10.29
C ARG A 54 -4.31 -2.35 -9.49
N VAL A 55 -3.64 -1.42 -8.80
CA VAL A 55 -2.38 -1.71 -8.09
C VAL A 55 -2.59 -2.18 -6.66
N PHE A 56 -3.55 -1.59 -5.92
CA PHE A 56 -3.79 -1.79 -4.48
C PHE A 56 -5.18 -2.39 -4.19
N SER A 57 -5.79 -3.05 -5.16
CA SER A 57 -6.97 -3.89 -4.93
C SER A 57 -6.87 -5.14 -5.80
N ASP A 58 -7.21 -5.03 -7.09
CA ASP A 58 -7.32 -6.16 -8.00
C ASP A 58 -5.97 -6.90 -8.12
N GLY A 59 -4.85 -6.16 -8.23
CA GLY A 59 -3.50 -6.74 -8.30
C GLY A 59 -3.02 -7.45 -7.04
N PHE A 60 -3.68 -7.26 -5.90
CA PHE A 60 -3.34 -7.94 -4.64
C PHE A 60 -4.09 -9.26 -4.43
N ILE A 61 -5.16 -9.51 -5.21
CA ILE A 61 -6.07 -10.63 -4.93
C ILE A 61 -6.51 -11.42 -6.16
N SER A 62 -6.23 -10.94 -7.37
CA SER A 62 -6.71 -11.57 -8.61
C SER A 62 -5.54 -12.02 -9.49
N GLY A 63 -5.15 -13.29 -9.34
CA GLY A 63 -4.04 -13.91 -10.07
C GLY A 63 -3.57 -15.17 -9.37
N ASP A 64 -2.40 -15.68 -9.77
CA ASP A 64 -1.69 -16.67 -8.95
C ASP A 64 -1.39 -16.07 -7.57
N ALA A 65 -1.47 -16.87 -6.51
CA ALA A 65 -1.17 -16.39 -5.16
C ALA A 65 0.28 -15.89 -5.02
N VAL A 66 1.23 -16.46 -5.76
CA VAL A 66 2.62 -16.01 -5.82
C VAL A 66 2.70 -14.66 -6.54
N GLU A 67 2.03 -14.48 -7.68
CA GLU A 67 1.95 -13.18 -8.38
C GLU A 67 1.34 -12.08 -7.48
N CYS A 68 0.26 -12.42 -6.77
CA CYS A 68 -0.38 -11.51 -5.81
C CYS A 68 0.56 -11.17 -4.66
N SER A 69 1.29 -12.16 -4.12
CA SER A 69 2.28 -11.95 -3.06
C SER A 69 3.44 -11.06 -3.52
N ILE A 70 3.88 -11.20 -4.77
CA ILE A 70 4.93 -10.34 -5.32
C ILE A 70 4.40 -8.91 -5.52
N ASN A 71 3.17 -8.75 -6.03
CA ASN A 71 2.52 -7.45 -6.14
C ASN A 71 2.38 -6.76 -4.78
N LEU A 72 1.91 -7.49 -3.76
CA LEU A 72 1.68 -6.98 -2.41
C LEU A 72 2.99 -6.79 -1.66
N GLN A 73 3.64 -7.89 -1.25
CA GLN A 73 4.73 -7.81 -0.28
C GLN A 73 6.08 -7.44 -0.90
N LEU A 74 6.41 -8.05 -2.04
CA LEU A 74 7.76 -7.93 -2.60
C LEU A 74 7.98 -6.65 -3.41
N VAL A 75 6.91 -6.09 -3.98
CA VAL A 75 6.94 -4.84 -4.74
C VAL A 75 6.14 -3.75 -4.04
N GLY A 76 4.84 -3.96 -3.81
CA GLY A 76 3.95 -2.95 -3.22
C GLY A 76 4.50 -2.41 -1.91
N GLU A 77 4.68 -3.27 -0.91
CA GLU A 77 5.16 -2.91 0.42
C GLU A 77 6.66 -2.58 0.42
N ALA A 78 7.50 -3.51 -0.03
CA ALA A 78 8.95 -3.35 0.07
C ALA A 78 9.52 -2.23 -0.82
N CYS A 79 8.94 -1.95 -1.98
CA CYS A 79 9.43 -0.90 -2.89
C CYS A 79 8.67 0.42 -2.75
N PHE A 80 7.38 0.40 -2.41
CA PHE A 80 6.55 1.61 -2.36
C PHE A 80 6.05 1.91 -0.94
N THR A 81 5.18 1.09 -0.34
CA THR A 81 4.46 1.44 0.90
C THR A 81 5.40 1.75 2.06
N ASN A 82 6.42 0.93 2.31
CA ASN A 82 7.30 1.10 3.46
C ASN A 82 8.04 2.46 3.43
N PRO A 83 8.77 2.84 2.36
CA PRO A 83 9.32 4.19 2.27
C PRO A 83 8.26 5.29 2.11
N LEU A 84 7.14 5.02 1.42
CA LEU A 84 6.07 5.98 1.20
C LEU A 84 5.42 6.45 2.50
N ILE A 85 5.16 5.53 3.44
CA ILE A 85 4.53 5.86 4.72
C ILE A 85 5.36 6.90 5.46
N VAL A 86 6.67 6.69 5.57
CA VAL A 86 7.59 7.64 6.21
C VAL A 86 7.62 8.97 5.45
N ALA A 87 7.76 8.94 4.12
CA ALA A 87 7.77 10.16 3.31
C ALA A 87 6.49 10.98 3.49
N ILE A 88 5.32 10.34 3.54
CA ILE A 88 4.04 11.03 3.81
C ILE A 88 4.10 11.77 5.17
N THR A 89 4.72 11.19 6.21
CA THR A 89 4.85 11.87 7.51
C THR A 89 5.78 13.08 7.47
N GLU A 90 6.85 13.02 6.67
CA GLU A 90 7.78 14.13 6.48
C GLU A 90 7.09 15.30 5.76
N TRP A 91 6.38 15.01 4.67
CA TRP A 91 5.60 16.03 3.94
C TRP A 91 4.43 16.57 4.76
N ALA A 92 3.73 15.71 5.51
CA ALA A 92 2.62 16.13 6.36
C ALA A 92 3.08 17.12 7.43
N SER A 93 4.10 16.77 8.21
CA SER A 93 4.65 17.65 9.26
C SER A 93 5.21 18.95 8.68
N ALA A 94 5.90 18.90 7.53
CA ALA A 94 6.37 20.10 6.82
C ALA A 94 5.24 21.06 6.42
N ASN A 95 4.01 20.55 6.25
CA ASN A 95 2.80 21.31 5.91
C ASN A 95 1.86 21.55 7.10
N GLY A 96 2.29 21.26 8.33
CA GLY A 96 1.53 21.52 9.56
C GLY A 96 0.49 20.46 9.94
N ASP A 97 0.55 19.27 9.33
CA ASP A 97 -0.25 18.11 9.71
C ASP A 97 0.54 17.16 10.62
N GLU A 98 0.13 17.10 11.89
CA GLU A 98 0.67 16.18 12.90
C GLU A 98 -0.23 14.95 13.16
N VAL A 99 -1.42 14.91 12.57
CA VAL A 99 -2.36 13.79 12.68
C VAL A 99 -1.86 12.62 11.85
N THR A 100 -1.42 12.90 10.62
CA THR A 100 -0.88 11.86 9.73
C THR A 100 0.38 11.23 10.31
N PRO A 101 1.43 11.96 10.75
CA PRO A 101 2.58 11.38 11.44
C PRO A 101 2.21 10.49 12.62
N THR A 102 1.28 10.93 13.48
CA THR A 102 0.83 10.15 14.65
C THR A 102 0.30 8.77 14.26
N VAL A 103 -0.44 8.68 13.15
CA VAL A 103 -1.06 7.43 12.71
C VAL A 103 -0.10 6.61 11.83
N PHE A 104 0.56 7.24 10.87
CA PHE A 104 1.36 6.57 9.84
C PHE A 104 2.67 6.02 10.40
N LEU A 105 3.32 6.72 11.34
CA LEU A 105 4.47 6.13 12.05
C LEU A 105 4.08 4.92 12.90
N SER A 106 2.81 4.82 13.34
CA SER A 106 2.33 3.62 13.99
C SER A 106 2.03 2.47 13.01
N ILE A 107 1.62 2.76 11.77
CA ILE A 107 1.45 1.75 10.71
C ILE A 107 2.82 1.19 10.33
N GLU A 108 3.81 2.06 10.13
CA GLU A 108 5.17 1.68 9.69
C GLU A 108 5.80 0.59 10.56
N THR A 109 5.56 0.61 11.87
CA THR A 109 6.08 -0.41 12.79
C THR A 109 5.64 -1.86 12.49
N ASP A 110 4.60 -2.03 11.67
CA ASP A 110 4.09 -3.35 11.27
C ASP A 110 4.69 -3.84 9.94
N GLU A 111 5.10 -2.94 9.05
CA GLU A 111 5.47 -3.21 7.65
C GLU A 111 6.67 -4.16 7.49
N LEU A 112 7.63 -4.12 8.41
CA LEU A 112 8.77 -5.05 8.39
C LEU A 112 8.34 -6.52 8.48
N ARG A 113 7.24 -6.82 9.18
CA ARG A 113 6.70 -8.20 9.25
C ARG A 113 6.08 -8.63 7.92
N HIS A 114 5.54 -7.69 7.17
CA HIS A 114 4.88 -7.94 5.88
C HIS A 114 5.91 -8.14 4.78
N MET A 115 6.97 -7.33 4.77
CA MET A 115 8.14 -7.55 3.92
C MET A 115 8.78 -8.92 4.18
N ALA A 116 8.86 -9.35 5.44
CA ALA A 116 9.34 -10.69 5.80
C ALA A 116 8.45 -11.81 5.25
N ASN A 117 7.12 -11.61 5.17
CA ASN A 117 6.23 -12.55 4.51
C ASN A 117 6.53 -12.67 3.01
N GLY A 118 6.74 -11.56 2.30
CA GLY A 118 7.15 -11.58 0.88
C GLY A 118 8.47 -12.31 0.64
N TYR A 119 9.46 -12.08 1.51
CA TYR A 119 10.71 -12.84 1.49
C TYR A 119 10.46 -14.35 1.68
N GLN A 120 9.61 -14.71 2.65
CA GLN A 120 9.27 -16.12 2.93
C GLN A 120 8.43 -16.76 1.82
N THR A 121 7.68 -16.00 1.01
CA THR A 121 7.06 -16.51 -0.23
C THR A 121 8.14 -17.07 -1.14
N VAL A 122 9.16 -16.27 -1.47
CA VAL A 122 10.24 -16.66 -2.37
C VAL A 122 11.01 -17.85 -1.82
N VAL A 123 11.37 -17.84 -0.54
CA VAL A 123 12.06 -18.97 0.11
C VAL A 123 11.24 -20.26 0.00
N SER A 124 9.92 -20.19 0.20
CA SER A 124 9.07 -21.39 0.20
C SER A 124 8.94 -22.08 -1.16
N ILE A 125 9.19 -21.35 -2.26
CA ILE A 125 9.11 -21.87 -3.62
C ILE A 125 10.50 -22.02 -4.29
N ALA A 126 11.58 -21.53 -3.68
CA ALA A 126 12.90 -21.45 -4.31
C ALA A 126 13.46 -22.79 -4.83
N HIS A 127 13.04 -23.92 -4.23
CA HIS A 127 13.45 -25.26 -4.65
C HIS A 127 12.45 -25.96 -5.59
N ASP A 128 11.33 -25.32 -5.92
CA ASP A 128 10.40 -25.79 -6.96
C ASP A 128 10.98 -25.45 -8.35
N PRO A 129 11.17 -26.43 -9.26
CA PRO A 129 11.59 -26.17 -10.63
C PRO A 129 10.69 -25.19 -11.40
N ALA A 130 9.43 -25.02 -11.00
CA ALA A 130 8.52 -24.02 -11.57
C ALA A 130 9.04 -22.59 -11.34
N SER A 131 9.69 -22.30 -10.21
CA SER A 131 10.21 -20.96 -9.92
C SER A 131 11.26 -20.50 -10.93
N ALA A 132 12.11 -21.41 -11.41
CA ALA A 132 13.07 -21.09 -12.46
C ALA A 132 12.41 -20.70 -13.80
N LYS A 133 11.15 -21.08 -14.02
CA LYS A 133 10.39 -20.79 -15.24
C LYS A 133 9.52 -19.55 -15.12
N TYR A 134 8.88 -19.34 -13.97
CA TYR A 134 7.77 -18.39 -13.85
C TYR A 134 8.07 -17.19 -12.95
N LEU A 135 8.87 -17.36 -11.89
CA LEU A 135 9.01 -16.36 -10.82
C LEU A 135 9.46 -14.98 -11.33
N ASN A 136 10.47 -14.93 -12.20
CA ASN A 136 10.98 -13.66 -12.73
C ASN A 136 9.99 -12.98 -13.69
N THR A 137 9.16 -13.75 -14.39
CA THR A 137 8.09 -13.20 -15.25
C THR A 137 7.04 -12.51 -14.39
N ASP A 138 6.57 -13.19 -13.34
CA ASP A 138 5.58 -12.63 -12.40
C ASP A 138 6.14 -11.42 -11.67
N LEU A 139 7.42 -11.46 -11.26
CA LEU A 139 8.11 -10.33 -10.65
C LEU A 139 8.19 -9.12 -11.57
N ASN A 140 8.58 -9.31 -12.82
CA ASN A 140 8.63 -8.21 -13.78
C ASN A 140 7.23 -7.61 -14.03
N ASN A 141 6.21 -8.45 -14.16
CA ASN A 141 4.82 -8.01 -14.35
C ASN A 141 4.30 -7.24 -13.14
N ALA A 142 4.55 -7.72 -11.93
CA ALA A 142 4.19 -7.06 -10.68
C ALA A 142 4.91 -5.73 -10.51
N PHE A 143 6.23 -5.69 -10.71
CA PHE A 143 7.01 -4.46 -10.68
C PHE A 143 6.43 -3.42 -11.63
N TRP A 144 6.21 -3.81 -12.90
CA TRP A 144 5.67 -2.90 -13.90
C TRP A 144 4.26 -2.44 -13.57
N THR A 145 3.42 -3.33 -13.01
CA THR A 145 2.07 -3.01 -12.55
C THR A 145 2.09 -1.91 -11.50
N GLN A 146 2.89 -2.08 -10.44
CA GLN A 146 2.94 -1.14 -9.31
C GLN A 146 3.53 0.22 -9.73
N GLN A 147 4.71 0.22 -10.36
CA GLN A 147 5.39 1.47 -10.73
C GLN A 147 4.58 2.30 -11.75
N LYS A 148 3.78 1.66 -12.61
CA LYS A 148 3.06 2.38 -13.67
C LYS A 148 2.04 3.37 -13.12
N TYR A 149 1.53 3.09 -11.92
CA TYR A 149 0.65 3.99 -11.18
C TYR A 149 1.44 4.90 -10.24
N PHE A 150 2.30 4.33 -9.39
CA PHE A 150 2.92 5.09 -8.31
C PHE A 150 3.94 6.12 -8.78
N THR A 151 4.72 5.83 -9.82
CA THR A 151 5.74 6.77 -10.33
C THR A 151 5.13 8.14 -10.67
N PRO A 152 4.11 8.26 -11.55
CA PRO A 152 3.52 9.56 -11.84
C PRO A 152 2.63 10.09 -10.70
N VAL A 153 1.90 9.23 -9.98
CA VAL A 153 0.90 9.68 -9.02
C VAL A 153 1.53 10.19 -7.73
N LEU A 154 2.54 9.51 -7.19
CA LEU A 154 3.18 9.94 -5.94
C LEU A 154 3.94 11.26 -6.13
N GLY A 155 4.70 11.39 -7.23
CA GLY A 155 5.37 12.66 -7.56
C GLY A 155 4.38 13.81 -7.68
N MET A 156 3.28 13.60 -8.40
CA MET A 156 2.20 14.59 -8.52
C MET A 156 1.59 14.96 -7.16
N LEU A 157 1.27 13.97 -6.30
CA LEU A 157 0.66 14.22 -4.99
C LEU A 157 1.60 14.98 -4.06
N PHE A 158 2.90 14.65 -4.06
CA PHE A 158 3.87 15.34 -3.22
C PHE A 158 4.19 16.74 -3.74
N GLU A 159 4.54 16.89 -5.02
CA GLU A 159 5.04 18.16 -5.55
C GLU A 159 3.95 19.22 -5.75
N TYR A 160 2.69 18.81 -6.00
CA TYR A 160 1.58 19.73 -6.28
C TYR A 160 0.51 19.74 -5.20
N GLY A 161 0.59 18.84 -4.20
CA GLY A 161 -0.34 18.76 -3.07
C GLY A 161 0.18 19.40 -1.79
N SER A 162 1.40 19.93 -1.81
CA SER A 162 2.07 20.64 -0.70
C SER A 162 2.11 22.14 -0.93
#